data_AF-A0A662MKI7-F1
#
_entry.id   AF-A0A662MKI7-F1
#
_cell.length_a   1.000
_cell.length_b   1.000
_cell.length_c   1.000
_cell.angle_alpha   90.00
_cell.angle_beta   90.00
_cell.angle_gamma   90.00
#
_symmetry.space_group_name_H-M   'P 1'
#
loop_
_entity.id
_entity.type
_entity.pdbx_description
1 polymer ?
#
loop_
_entity_poly.entity_id
_entity_poly.type
_entity_poly.pdbx_seq_one_letter_code
_entity_poly.pdbx_strand_id
1 'polypeptide(L)'
;MIIEEWTPKAKVILSYEITERENTLIKDYLRKFSRSLESLGLIRFKKLPEDIPVQVYSARYQRMIAIDPFLVYVPYHYDEEFWGVYYKYNWIMRDLEEFLRGVLSMYKTRSIVKTFESINEVSRVLYKAVAVYLSHIYHHALAHNVLEDIASILKNYVPEISYPITKAAPEERLCEYAAFTVSPPRTINRILDFLGKIHTQEVINIIRHTFGLRANELNIPIGEYELLKAALYAHWDRANDRIYKPEIVEDIKYILPMWRPIWAVHRFSWKTVEDPKEELWDRIFWITESSSQEA
;
A
#
# COMPACT_ATOMS: atom_id res chain seq x y z
N MET A 1 16.63 10.21 7.49
CA MET A 1 16.29 9.78 8.86
C MET A 1 15.57 10.95 9.54
N ILE A 2 14.26 11.09 9.27
CA ILE A 2 13.39 12.16 9.79
C ILE A 2 12.25 11.53 10.62
N ILE A 3 12.18 10.19 10.70
CA ILE A 3 11.04 9.45 11.27
C ILE A 3 11.10 9.36 12.81
N GLU A 4 12.29 9.47 13.41
CA GLU A 4 12.47 9.37 14.87
C GLU A 4 12.05 10.63 15.65
N GLU A 5 11.98 11.80 15.02
CA GLU A 5 11.55 13.04 15.70
C GLU A 5 10.02 13.20 15.82
N TRP A 6 9.24 12.41 15.09
CA TRP A 6 7.79 12.63 14.92
C TRP A 6 6.90 11.66 15.70
N THR A 7 7.46 10.55 16.18
CA THR A 7 6.72 9.43 16.77
C THR A 7 6.07 9.73 18.13
N PRO A 8 6.70 10.45 19.07
CA PRO A 8 6.04 10.84 20.32
C PRO A 8 4.96 11.92 20.14
N LYS A 9 5.06 12.76 19.10
CA LYS A 9 4.11 13.85 18.84
C LYS A 9 2.85 13.36 18.12
N ALA A 10 2.94 12.30 17.31
CA ALA A 10 1.79 11.82 16.53
C ALA A 10 0.67 11.18 17.38
N LYS A 11 0.98 10.47 18.48
CA LYS A 11 -0.04 9.87 19.36
C LYS A 11 -0.89 10.91 20.11
N VAL A 12 -0.35 12.10 20.38
CA VAL A 12 -1.08 13.22 21.03
C VAL A 12 -2.00 13.96 20.04
N ILE A 13 -1.83 13.74 18.74
CA ILE A 13 -2.49 14.50 17.67
C ILE A 13 -3.76 13.80 17.12
N LEU A 14 -4.03 12.57 17.55
CA LEU A 14 -5.20 11.77 17.13
C LEU A 14 -6.42 11.87 18.06
N SER A 15 -6.39 12.74 19.07
CA SER A 15 -7.43 12.82 20.11
C SER A 15 -8.45 13.95 19.93
N TYR A 16 -8.53 14.59 18.75
CA TYR A 16 -9.46 15.69 18.51
C TYR A 16 -10.79 15.19 17.91
N GLU A 17 -11.92 15.67 18.44
CA GLU A 17 -13.24 15.30 17.93
C GLU A 17 -13.45 15.87 16.50
N ILE A 18 -13.68 14.96 15.57
CA ILE A 18 -14.22 15.30 14.24
C ILE A 18 -15.71 15.60 14.35
N THR A 19 -16.18 16.56 13.57
CA THR A 19 -17.60 16.92 13.54
C THR A 19 -18.42 15.85 12.83
N GLU A 20 -19.72 15.77 13.15
CA GLU A 20 -20.62 14.83 12.47
C GLU A 20 -20.71 15.08 10.96
N ARG A 21 -20.53 16.33 10.53
CA ARG A 21 -20.45 16.71 9.13
C ARG A 21 -19.23 16.10 8.42
N GLU A 22 -18.06 16.14 9.06
CA GLU A 22 -16.83 15.55 8.51
C GLU A 22 -16.88 14.02 8.52
N ASN A 23 -17.45 13.45 9.59
CA ASN A 23 -17.73 12.02 9.69
C ASN A 23 -18.61 11.54 8.52
N THR A 24 -19.71 12.25 8.26
CA THR A 24 -20.61 11.98 7.12
C THR A 24 -19.87 12.09 5.80
N LEU A 25 -19.02 13.11 5.64
CA LEU A 25 -18.24 13.33 4.42
C LEU A 25 -17.26 12.17 4.14
N ILE A 26 -16.53 11.70 5.14
CA ILE A 26 -15.62 10.54 5.02
C ILE A 26 -16.41 9.32 4.52
N LYS A 27 -17.53 9.00 5.19
CA LYS A 27 -18.37 7.86 4.81
C LYS A 27 -18.91 7.97 3.39
N ASP A 28 -19.31 9.17 2.97
CA ASP A 28 -19.79 9.42 1.62
C ASP A 28 -18.67 9.27 0.57
N TYR A 29 -17.45 9.72 0.85
CA TYR A 29 -16.31 9.52 -0.05
C TYR A 29 -15.93 8.06 -0.16
N LEU A 30 -15.85 7.32 0.94
CA LEU A 30 -15.56 5.89 0.93
C LEU A 30 -16.65 5.09 0.18
N ARG A 31 -17.93 5.45 0.37
CA ARG A 31 -19.04 4.83 -0.37
C ARG A 31 -18.94 5.11 -1.87
N LYS A 32 -18.62 6.34 -2.28
CA LYS A 32 -18.43 6.70 -3.69
C LYS A 32 -17.24 5.96 -4.29
N PHE A 33 -16.11 5.91 -3.58
CA PHE A 33 -14.92 5.17 -3.97
C PHE A 33 -15.23 3.68 -4.18
N SER A 34 -15.94 3.03 -3.24
CA SER A 34 -16.43 1.65 -3.35
C SER A 34 -17.20 1.41 -4.64
N ARG A 35 -18.25 2.20 -4.86
CA ARG A 35 -19.11 2.08 -6.05
C ARG A 35 -18.35 2.26 -7.34
N SER A 36 -17.34 3.13 -7.33
CA SER A 36 -16.53 3.33 -8.51
C SER A 36 -15.60 2.16 -8.81
N LEU A 37 -14.98 1.55 -7.79
CA LEU A 37 -14.20 0.32 -7.97
C LEU A 37 -15.06 -0.85 -8.47
N GLU A 38 -16.30 -0.96 -7.98
CA GLU A 38 -17.30 -1.92 -8.47
C GLU A 38 -17.64 -1.66 -9.94
N SER A 39 -17.90 -0.41 -10.32
CA SER A 39 -18.31 -0.04 -11.68
C SER A 39 -17.25 -0.31 -12.76
N LEU A 40 -15.97 -0.27 -12.38
CA LEU A 40 -14.85 -0.60 -13.27
C LEU A 40 -14.60 -2.11 -13.36
N GLY A 41 -15.36 -2.93 -12.62
CA GLY A 41 -15.09 -4.36 -12.50
C GLY A 41 -13.68 -4.64 -11.98
N LEU A 42 -13.10 -3.73 -11.19
CA LEU A 42 -11.81 -3.91 -10.51
C LEU A 42 -12.00 -4.73 -9.23
N ILE A 43 -13.16 -4.58 -8.60
CA ILE A 43 -13.68 -5.58 -7.65
C ILE A 43 -14.28 -6.70 -8.50
N ARG A 44 -13.41 -7.51 -9.11
CA ARG A 44 -13.80 -8.88 -9.45
C ARG A 44 -13.61 -9.65 -8.18
N PHE A 45 -14.71 -10.11 -7.59
CA PHE A 45 -14.68 -11.22 -6.65
C PHE A 45 -14.18 -12.45 -7.43
N LYS A 46 -12.88 -12.49 -7.78
CA LYS A 46 -12.23 -13.77 -7.94
C LYS A 46 -12.30 -14.34 -6.54
N LYS A 47 -13.22 -15.29 -6.34
CA LYS A 47 -13.06 -16.27 -5.28
C LYS A 47 -11.62 -16.74 -5.48
N LEU A 48 -10.76 -16.54 -4.48
CA LEU A 48 -9.55 -17.36 -4.43
C LEU A 48 -10.07 -18.79 -4.67
N PRO A 49 -9.52 -19.56 -5.64
CA PRO A 49 -9.93 -20.93 -5.83
C PRO A 49 -10.14 -21.55 -4.46
N GLU A 50 -11.25 -22.27 -4.26
CA GLU A 50 -11.56 -22.88 -2.96
C GLU A 50 -10.40 -23.77 -2.46
N ASP A 51 -9.51 -24.12 -3.40
CA ASP A 51 -8.30 -24.92 -3.26
C ASP A 51 -7.01 -24.12 -2.98
N ILE A 52 -7.02 -22.77 -3.03
CA ILE A 52 -5.96 -21.99 -2.37
C ILE A 52 -6.33 -22.03 -0.90
N PRO A 53 -5.61 -22.80 -0.05
CA PRO A 53 -5.95 -22.88 1.35
C PRO A 53 -5.68 -21.51 1.96
N VAL A 54 -6.71 -20.66 2.03
CA VAL A 54 -6.75 -19.49 2.92
C VAL A 54 -7.00 -20.02 4.33
N GLN A 55 -6.13 -20.92 4.78
CA GLN A 55 -6.08 -21.29 6.19
C GLN A 55 -5.49 -20.10 6.92
N VAL A 56 -6.25 -19.60 7.89
CA VAL A 56 -5.78 -18.64 8.88
C VAL A 56 -4.44 -19.14 9.43
N TYR A 57 -3.38 -18.39 9.08
CA TYR A 57 -1.97 -18.69 9.36
C TYR A 57 -1.71 -18.72 10.87
N SER A 58 -1.92 -19.88 11.48
CA SER A 58 -1.45 -20.16 12.84
C SER A 58 -0.01 -20.65 12.81
N ALA A 59 0.74 -20.30 13.86
CA ALA A 59 2.16 -20.44 14.19
C ALA A 59 2.98 -21.71 13.79
N ARG A 60 2.53 -22.58 12.87
CA ARG A 60 3.13 -23.91 12.63
C ARG A 60 3.56 -24.27 11.19
N TYR A 61 3.37 -23.45 10.15
CA TYR A 61 3.73 -23.85 8.78
C TYR A 61 4.76 -22.94 8.07
N GLN A 62 5.83 -23.58 7.59
CA GLN A 62 7.02 -23.04 6.94
C GLN A 62 6.90 -22.88 5.40
N ARG A 63 5.80 -22.38 4.81
CA ARG A 63 5.75 -22.11 3.35
C ARG A 63 5.00 -20.81 3.05
N MET A 64 5.62 -19.99 2.21
CA MET A 64 5.51 -18.53 2.19
C MET A 64 4.19 -17.99 1.65
N ILE A 65 3.64 -17.03 2.39
CA ILE A 65 2.88 -15.90 1.87
C ILE A 65 3.37 -14.70 2.70
N ALA A 66 3.70 -13.58 2.06
CA ALA A 66 3.94 -12.33 2.78
C ALA A 66 2.61 -11.88 3.42
N ILE A 67 2.54 -11.91 4.75
CA ILE A 67 1.31 -11.61 5.49
C ILE A 67 1.37 -10.16 5.93
N ASP A 68 0.86 -9.29 5.07
CA ASP A 68 0.42 -7.97 5.48
C ASP A 68 -1.07 -8.04 5.89
N PRO A 69 -1.50 -7.24 6.89
CA PRO A 69 -2.92 -7.16 7.26
C PRO A 69 -3.85 -6.79 6.10
N PHE A 70 -3.36 -6.08 5.08
CA PHE A 70 -4.15 -5.52 3.98
C PHE A 70 -4.00 -6.25 2.66
N LEU A 71 -2.97 -7.09 2.49
CA LEU A 71 -2.76 -7.84 1.24
C LEU A 71 -2.38 -9.29 1.46
N VAL A 72 -2.49 -10.07 0.39
CA VAL A 72 -1.90 -11.40 0.24
C VAL A 72 -1.02 -11.33 -1.00
N TYR A 73 0.28 -11.56 -0.85
CA TYR A 73 1.20 -11.70 -1.97
C TYR A 73 1.38 -13.18 -2.29
N VAL A 74 1.05 -13.57 -3.52
CA VAL A 74 1.31 -14.92 -4.05
C VAL A 74 2.47 -14.83 -5.03
N PRO A 75 3.64 -15.42 -4.71
CA PRO A 75 4.79 -15.41 -5.60
C PRO A 75 4.59 -16.26 -6.86
N TYR A 76 5.18 -15.85 -7.99
CA TYR A 76 5.07 -16.57 -9.26
C TYR A 76 5.82 -17.90 -9.30
N HIS A 77 6.94 -18.05 -8.58
CA HIS A 77 7.60 -19.37 -8.48
C HIS A 77 6.85 -20.37 -7.59
N TYR A 78 5.88 -19.89 -6.80
CA TYR A 78 5.02 -20.75 -6.00
C TYR A 78 3.81 -21.23 -6.80
N ASP A 79 3.14 -20.31 -7.51
CA ASP A 79 1.95 -20.60 -8.30
C ASP A 79 1.85 -19.68 -9.53
N GLU A 80 2.33 -20.15 -10.70
CA GLU A 80 2.32 -19.38 -11.95
C GLU A 80 0.90 -19.04 -12.46
N GLU A 81 -0.12 -19.78 -12.03
CA GLU A 81 -1.50 -19.54 -12.45
C GLU A 81 -2.13 -18.42 -11.62
N PHE A 82 -1.91 -18.46 -10.30
CA PHE A 82 -2.56 -17.59 -9.31
C PHE A 82 -1.61 -16.58 -8.63
N TRP A 83 -0.44 -16.31 -9.20
CA TRP A 83 0.42 -15.27 -8.64
C TRP A 83 -0.18 -13.88 -8.76
N GLY A 84 0.23 -13.00 -7.84
CA GLY A 84 -0.17 -11.60 -7.82
C GLY A 84 -0.34 -11.03 -6.42
N VAL A 85 -0.87 -9.81 -6.37
CA VAL A 85 -1.19 -9.10 -5.13
C VAL A 85 -2.69 -9.04 -4.96
N TYR A 86 -3.19 -9.59 -3.86
CA TYR A 86 -4.61 -9.63 -3.53
C TYR A 86 -4.90 -8.68 -2.37
N TYR A 87 -5.57 -7.57 -2.66
CA TYR A 87 -5.94 -6.55 -1.68
C TYR A 87 -7.20 -6.95 -0.94
N LYS A 88 -7.14 -7.01 0.40
CA LYS A 88 -8.27 -7.31 1.28
C LYS A 88 -9.15 -6.07 1.42
N TYR A 89 -10.07 -5.91 0.48
CA TYR A 89 -10.87 -4.71 0.29
C TYR A 89 -11.55 -4.23 1.58
N ASN A 90 -12.28 -5.10 2.27
CA ASN A 90 -13.02 -4.72 3.49
C ASN A 90 -12.10 -4.27 4.64
N TRP A 91 -10.90 -4.85 4.73
CA TRP A 91 -9.92 -4.49 5.75
C TRP A 91 -9.31 -3.12 5.44
N ILE A 92 -8.92 -2.91 4.19
CA ILE A 92 -8.42 -1.62 3.69
C ILE A 92 -9.44 -0.52 3.92
N MET A 93 -10.71 -0.72 3.56
CA MET A 93 -11.71 0.34 3.68
C MET A 93 -11.96 0.75 5.13
N ARG A 94 -11.98 -0.21 6.06
CA ARG A 94 -12.13 0.03 7.50
C ARG A 94 -10.93 0.77 8.09
N ASP A 95 -9.71 0.30 7.82
CA ASP A 95 -8.50 0.95 8.33
C ASP A 95 -8.30 2.34 7.71
N LEU A 96 -8.59 2.47 6.41
CA LEU A 96 -8.56 3.76 5.72
C LEU A 96 -9.54 4.76 6.34
N GLU A 97 -10.74 4.31 6.73
CA GLU A 97 -11.70 5.17 7.43
C GLU A 97 -11.10 5.73 8.73
N GLU A 98 -10.49 4.87 9.55
CA GLU A 98 -9.84 5.26 10.80
C GLU A 98 -8.66 6.21 10.57
N PHE A 99 -7.81 5.89 9.59
CA PHE A 99 -6.68 6.72 9.18
C PHE A 99 -7.13 8.12 8.75
N LEU A 100 -8.18 8.22 7.92
CA LEU A 100 -8.69 9.50 7.43
C LEU A 100 -9.23 10.39 8.56
N ARG A 101 -9.90 9.79 9.56
CA ARG A 101 -10.31 10.52 10.78
C ARG A 101 -9.10 11.06 11.53
N GLY A 102 -8.07 10.24 11.67
CA GLY A 102 -6.80 10.61 12.29
C GLY A 102 -6.11 11.77 11.58
N VAL A 103 -6.06 11.74 10.24
CA VAL A 103 -5.51 12.83 9.43
C VAL A 103 -6.28 14.13 9.63
N LEU A 104 -7.62 14.11 9.64
CA LEU A 104 -8.39 15.33 9.90
C LEU A 104 -8.15 15.89 11.30
N SER A 105 -8.11 15.02 12.33
CA SER A 105 -7.72 15.42 13.69
C SER A 105 -6.34 16.06 13.71
N MET A 106 -5.38 15.48 12.98
CA MET A 106 -4.02 15.99 12.87
C MET A 106 -3.96 17.38 12.25
N TYR A 107 -4.64 17.56 11.11
CA TYR A 107 -4.62 18.85 10.42
C TYR A 107 -5.23 19.95 11.29
N LYS A 108 -6.33 19.67 11.99
CA LYS A 108 -6.95 20.60 12.97
C LYS A 108 -6.03 20.94 14.13
N THR A 109 -5.35 19.94 14.69
CA THR A 109 -4.48 20.12 15.86
C THR A 109 -3.20 20.87 15.48
N ARG A 110 -2.63 20.60 14.30
CA ARG A 110 -1.49 21.36 13.77
C ARG A 110 -1.91 22.78 13.37
N SER A 111 -3.17 22.97 12.97
CA SER A 111 -3.76 24.27 12.64
C SER A 111 -4.46 24.93 13.83
N ILE A 112 -3.76 25.15 14.94
CA ILE A 112 -4.22 25.99 16.08
C ILE A 112 -4.81 27.36 15.63
N VAL A 113 -4.65 27.78 14.37
CA VAL A 113 -5.21 29.04 13.80
C VAL A 113 -6.02 28.89 12.48
N LYS A 114 -6.29 27.68 11.95
CA LYS A 114 -7.18 27.55 10.76
C LYS A 114 -8.13 26.35 10.86
N THR A 115 -9.39 26.63 11.19
CA THR A 115 -10.51 25.79 10.76
C THR A 115 -10.46 25.67 9.24
N PHE A 116 -10.73 24.49 8.69
CA PHE A 116 -10.96 24.33 7.26
C PHE A 116 -11.95 25.40 6.79
N GLU A 117 -11.50 26.28 5.91
CA GLU A 117 -12.29 27.44 5.44
C GLU A 117 -13.37 26.98 4.46
N SER A 118 -13.22 25.78 3.87
CA SER A 118 -14.21 25.18 2.97
C SER A 118 -14.18 23.65 2.94
N ILE A 119 -15.28 23.06 2.47
CA ILE A 119 -15.38 21.62 2.22
C ILE A 119 -14.30 21.13 1.25
N ASN A 120 -13.92 21.97 0.27
CA ASN A 120 -12.91 21.64 -0.73
C ASN A 120 -11.52 21.44 -0.11
N GLU A 121 -11.21 22.14 1.00
CA GLU A 121 -9.96 21.91 1.72
C GLU A 121 -9.93 20.55 2.40
N VAL A 122 -11.03 20.15 3.03
CA VAL A 122 -11.19 18.81 3.63
C VAL A 122 -11.03 17.75 2.55
N SER A 123 -11.70 17.91 1.40
CA SER A 123 -11.61 16.98 0.28
C SER A 123 -10.19 16.81 -0.25
N ARG A 124 -9.43 17.92 -0.37
CA ARG A 124 -8.03 17.90 -0.79
C ARG A 124 -7.15 17.13 0.20
N VAL A 125 -7.31 17.35 1.49
CA VAL A 125 -6.53 16.63 2.52
C VAL A 125 -6.85 15.14 2.49
N LEU A 126 -8.14 14.78 2.47
CA LEU A 126 -8.56 13.38 2.45
C LEU A 126 -8.06 12.66 1.19
N TYR A 127 -8.15 13.28 0.03
CA TYR A 127 -7.62 12.74 -1.21
C TYR A 127 -6.12 12.42 -1.12
N LYS A 128 -5.32 13.37 -0.63
CA LYS A 128 -3.87 13.19 -0.49
C LYS A 128 -3.55 12.06 0.50
N ALA A 129 -4.31 11.97 1.59
CA ALA A 129 -4.18 10.89 2.56
C ALA A 129 -4.48 9.52 1.93
N VAL A 130 -5.58 9.38 1.17
CA VAL A 130 -5.89 8.15 0.42
C VAL A 130 -4.75 7.79 -0.54
N ALA A 131 -4.22 8.77 -1.28
CA ALA A 131 -3.13 8.55 -2.22
C ALA A 131 -1.86 8.03 -1.51
N VAL A 132 -1.50 8.62 -0.37
CA VAL A 132 -0.34 8.17 0.44
C VAL A 132 -0.56 6.76 0.99
N TYR A 133 -1.76 6.49 1.52
CA TYR A 133 -2.13 5.20 2.08
C TYR A 133 -2.01 4.07 1.05
N LEU A 134 -2.68 4.22 -0.09
CA LEU A 134 -2.66 3.21 -1.16
C LEU A 134 -1.27 3.08 -1.78
N SER A 135 -0.55 4.19 -1.92
CA SER A 135 0.83 4.17 -2.41
C SER A 135 1.76 3.39 -1.49
N HIS A 136 1.58 3.45 -0.17
CA HIS A 136 2.39 2.66 0.75
C HIS A 136 2.18 1.17 0.55
N ILE A 137 0.93 0.70 0.63
CA ILE A 137 0.58 -0.72 0.49
C ILE A 137 1.10 -1.26 -0.85
N TYR A 138 0.99 -0.46 -1.91
CA TYR A 138 1.56 -0.82 -3.20
C TYR A 138 3.06 -1.04 -3.16
N HIS A 139 3.82 -0.05 -2.68
CA HIS A 139 5.28 -0.16 -2.70
C HIS A 139 5.77 -1.29 -1.78
N HIS A 140 5.01 -1.63 -0.73
CA HIS A 140 5.28 -2.83 0.07
C HIS A 140 5.14 -4.09 -0.78
N ALA A 141 4.04 -4.25 -1.51
CA ALA A 141 3.83 -5.37 -2.42
C ALA A 141 4.89 -5.44 -3.54
N LEU A 142 5.23 -4.28 -4.13
CA LEU A 142 6.26 -4.17 -5.15
C LEU A 142 7.63 -4.60 -4.63
N ALA A 143 7.92 -4.32 -3.35
CA ALA A 143 9.18 -4.70 -2.74
C ALA A 143 9.33 -6.22 -2.67
N HIS A 144 8.26 -6.96 -2.35
CA HIS A 144 8.26 -8.42 -2.44
C HIS A 144 8.52 -8.91 -3.87
N ASN A 145 7.84 -8.34 -4.87
CA ASN A 145 8.07 -8.69 -6.27
C ASN A 145 9.52 -8.45 -6.71
N VAL A 146 10.13 -7.35 -6.27
CA VAL A 146 11.54 -7.05 -6.55
C VAL A 146 12.48 -8.06 -5.90
N LEU A 147 12.19 -8.50 -4.67
CA LEU A 147 12.97 -9.55 -4.02
C LEU A 147 12.86 -10.89 -4.74
N GLU A 148 11.67 -11.22 -5.23
CA GLU A 148 11.44 -12.42 -6.03
C GLU A 148 12.23 -12.38 -7.35
N ASP A 149 12.20 -11.26 -8.07
CA ASP A 149 12.98 -11.09 -9.29
C ASP A 149 14.49 -11.17 -9.06
N ILE A 150 14.98 -10.57 -7.96
CA ILE A 150 16.38 -10.70 -7.56
C ILE A 150 16.72 -12.16 -7.30
N ALA A 151 15.86 -12.89 -6.59
CA ALA A 151 16.08 -14.30 -6.30
C ALA A 151 16.11 -15.15 -7.58
N SER A 152 15.17 -14.91 -8.50
CA SER A 152 15.08 -15.59 -9.79
C SER A 152 16.32 -15.34 -10.65
N ILE A 153 16.81 -14.10 -10.71
CA ILE A 153 18.05 -13.76 -11.42
C ILE A 153 19.25 -14.44 -10.74
N LEU A 154 19.37 -14.35 -9.41
CA LEU A 154 20.49 -14.94 -8.67
C LEU A 154 20.53 -16.47 -8.80
N LYS A 155 19.38 -17.14 -8.83
CA LYS A 155 19.28 -18.60 -9.03
C LYS A 155 19.98 -19.07 -10.30
N ASN A 156 20.01 -18.24 -11.35
CA ASN A 156 20.71 -18.55 -12.60
C ASN A 156 22.24 -18.54 -12.48
N TYR A 157 22.79 -17.88 -11.45
CA TYR A 157 24.23 -17.78 -11.20
C TYR A 157 24.68 -18.56 -9.96
N VAL A 158 23.80 -18.71 -8.98
CA VAL A 158 24.01 -19.40 -7.70
C VAL A 158 22.77 -20.28 -7.45
N PRO A 159 22.75 -21.54 -7.92
CA PRO A 159 21.57 -22.40 -7.89
C PRO A 159 20.97 -22.65 -6.49
N GLU A 160 21.76 -22.46 -5.44
CA GLU A 160 21.35 -22.59 -4.04
C GLU A 160 20.48 -21.41 -3.56
N ILE A 161 20.50 -20.28 -4.26
CA ILE A 161 19.64 -19.14 -3.96
C ILE A 161 18.27 -19.39 -4.58
N SER A 162 17.24 -19.40 -3.74
CA SER A 162 15.84 -19.42 -4.14
C SER A 162 15.05 -18.40 -3.34
N TYR A 163 13.93 -17.92 -3.87
CA TYR A 163 12.99 -17.17 -3.05
C TYR A 163 12.33 -18.14 -2.04
N PRO A 164 12.17 -17.74 -0.77
CA PRO A 164 12.52 -16.45 -0.19
C PRO A 164 14.02 -16.41 0.15
N ILE A 165 14.68 -15.29 -0.15
CA ILE A 165 16.14 -15.15 0.09
C ILE A 165 16.44 -15.10 1.59
N THR A 166 15.49 -14.64 2.40
CA THR A 166 15.63 -14.52 3.85
C THR A 166 14.37 -15.01 4.55
N LYS A 167 14.38 -15.03 5.88
CA LYS A 167 13.19 -15.38 6.67
C LYS A 167 12.10 -14.31 6.48
N ALA A 168 10.84 -14.69 6.67
CA ALA A 168 9.69 -13.81 6.49
C ALA A 168 9.83 -12.48 7.26
N ALA A 169 10.14 -12.49 8.56
CA ALA A 169 10.21 -11.26 9.35
C ALA A 169 11.28 -10.25 8.85
N PRO A 170 12.54 -10.64 8.56
CA PRO A 170 13.50 -9.78 7.89
C PRO A 170 13.06 -9.24 6.52
N GLU A 171 12.39 -10.07 5.73
CA GLU A 171 11.84 -9.66 4.43
C GLU A 171 10.77 -8.57 4.58
N GLU A 172 9.77 -8.79 5.45
CA GLU A 172 8.71 -7.81 5.73
C GLU A 172 9.28 -6.46 6.18
N ARG A 173 10.33 -6.47 7.01
CA ARG A 173 11.02 -5.23 7.45
C ARG A 173 11.66 -4.48 6.30
N LEU A 174 12.30 -5.21 5.39
CA LEU A 174 12.94 -4.63 4.21
C LEU A 174 11.88 -4.03 3.28
N CYS A 175 10.79 -4.76 3.03
CA CYS A 175 9.67 -4.30 2.22
C CYS A 175 9.00 -3.06 2.82
N GLU A 176 8.76 -3.06 4.12
CA GLU A 176 8.14 -1.93 4.82
C GLU A 176 9.08 -0.71 4.82
N TYR A 177 10.38 -0.94 5.06
CA TYR A 177 11.39 0.11 4.95
C TYR A 177 11.44 0.69 3.53
N ALA A 178 11.41 -0.15 2.50
CA ALA A 178 11.37 0.29 1.12
C ALA A 178 10.13 1.16 0.86
N ALA A 179 8.94 0.72 1.28
CA ALA A 179 7.70 1.46 1.13
C ALA A 179 7.74 2.84 1.84
N PHE A 180 8.23 2.89 3.09
CA PHE A 180 8.36 4.16 3.82
C PHE A 180 9.53 5.04 3.36
N THR A 181 10.49 4.53 2.59
CA THR A 181 11.61 5.35 2.04
C THR A 181 11.41 5.78 0.60
N VAL A 182 10.35 5.31 -0.06
CA VAL A 182 9.93 5.85 -1.35
C VAL A 182 9.67 7.34 -1.22
N SER A 183 10.50 8.13 -1.90
CA SER A 183 10.26 9.56 -2.09
C SER A 183 8.96 9.75 -2.88
N PRO A 184 8.23 10.86 -2.64
CA PRO A 184 6.98 11.14 -3.34
C PRO A 184 7.20 11.00 -4.84
N PRO A 185 6.48 10.09 -5.53
CA PRO A 185 6.50 10.12 -6.98
C PRO A 185 6.04 11.51 -7.41
N ARG A 186 6.76 12.13 -8.34
CA ARG A 186 6.19 13.26 -9.08
C ARG A 186 4.94 12.71 -9.78
N THR A 187 3.79 13.06 -9.21
CA THR A 187 2.42 12.85 -9.69
C THR A 187 1.75 11.51 -9.35
N ILE A 188 0.52 11.68 -8.87
CA ILE A 188 -0.59 10.72 -8.73
C ILE A 188 -0.85 9.85 -9.95
N ASN A 189 -0.44 10.28 -11.14
CA ASN A 189 -0.50 9.46 -12.35
C ASN A 189 0.17 8.10 -12.15
N ARG A 190 1.26 8.01 -11.36
CA ARG A 190 1.94 6.75 -11.06
C ARG A 190 1.29 5.90 -9.96
N ILE A 191 0.59 6.53 -9.02
CA ILE A 191 -0.28 5.83 -8.06
C ILE A 191 -1.51 5.28 -8.77
N LEU A 192 -1.85 5.84 -9.92
CA LEU A 192 -2.97 5.40 -10.75
C LEU A 192 -2.50 4.43 -11.84
N ASP A 193 -1.23 4.48 -12.24
CA ASP A 193 -0.54 3.38 -12.93
C ASP A 193 -0.50 2.13 -12.03
N PHE A 194 -0.41 2.31 -10.70
CA PHE A 194 -0.58 1.23 -9.70
C PHE A 194 -1.92 0.50 -9.78
N LEU A 195 -3.00 1.16 -10.19
CA LEU A 195 -4.29 0.49 -10.34
C LEU A 195 -4.44 -0.26 -11.68
N GLY A 196 -3.34 -0.41 -12.42
CA GLY A 196 -3.25 -1.19 -13.67
C GLY A 196 -3.41 -0.32 -14.92
N LYS A 197 -2.87 -0.82 -16.05
CA LYS A 197 -2.94 -0.16 -17.39
C LYS A 197 -4.35 0.03 -17.92
N ILE A 198 -5.32 -0.74 -17.41
CA ILE A 198 -6.71 -0.61 -17.78
C ILE A 198 -7.36 0.24 -16.70
N HIS A 199 -7.77 1.46 -17.07
CA HIS A 199 -8.53 2.42 -16.26
C HIS A 199 -7.75 3.45 -15.45
N THR A 200 -6.41 3.62 -15.55
CA THR A 200 -5.67 4.72 -14.87
C THR A 200 -6.41 6.05 -14.98
N GLN A 201 -6.74 6.51 -16.20
CA GLN A 201 -7.46 7.77 -16.43
C GLN A 201 -8.89 7.78 -15.87
N GLU A 202 -9.59 6.64 -15.90
CA GLU A 202 -10.95 6.50 -15.38
C GLU A 202 -10.96 6.47 -13.86
N VAL A 203 -9.99 5.83 -13.22
CA VAL A 203 -9.80 5.87 -11.77
C VAL A 203 -9.34 7.27 -11.34
N ILE A 204 -8.45 7.94 -12.10
CA ILE A 204 -8.13 9.36 -11.86
C ILE A 204 -9.43 10.18 -11.87
N ASN A 205 -10.26 10.00 -12.90
CA ASN A 205 -11.52 10.73 -13.03
C ASN A 205 -12.48 10.39 -11.88
N ILE A 206 -12.62 9.12 -11.52
CA ILE A 206 -13.42 8.65 -10.39
C ILE A 206 -12.98 9.30 -9.10
N ILE A 207 -11.69 9.29 -8.79
CA ILE A 207 -11.18 9.85 -7.54
C ILE A 207 -11.36 11.37 -7.59
N ARG A 208 -11.04 12.01 -8.72
CA ARG A 208 -11.29 13.44 -8.94
C ARG A 208 -12.75 13.81 -8.72
N HIS A 209 -13.70 13.05 -9.26
CA HIS A 209 -15.13 13.28 -9.11
C HIS A 209 -15.62 12.94 -7.70
N THR A 210 -15.07 11.89 -7.09
CA THR A 210 -15.38 11.45 -5.72
C THR A 210 -15.05 12.58 -4.76
N PHE A 211 -13.84 13.14 -4.84
CA PHE A 211 -13.34 14.19 -3.96
C PHE A 211 -13.61 15.62 -4.48
N GLY A 212 -14.26 15.79 -5.64
CA GLY A 212 -14.58 17.11 -6.20
C GLY A 212 -13.36 17.97 -6.57
N LEU A 213 -12.25 17.35 -6.96
CA LEU A 213 -10.97 18.03 -7.21
C LEU A 213 -10.81 18.48 -8.66
N ARG A 214 -9.94 19.45 -8.90
CA ARG A 214 -9.43 19.79 -10.25
C ARG A 214 -8.12 19.04 -10.52
N ALA A 215 -7.76 18.88 -11.79
CA ALA A 215 -6.55 18.14 -12.18
C ALA A 215 -5.25 18.73 -11.61
N ASN A 216 -5.17 20.06 -11.47
CA ASN A 216 -4.02 20.75 -10.88
C ASN A 216 -3.96 20.63 -9.34
N GLU A 217 -5.05 20.20 -8.69
CA GLU A 217 -5.13 20.00 -7.24
C GLU A 217 -4.69 18.60 -6.81
N LEU A 218 -4.30 17.74 -7.76
CA LEU A 218 -3.82 16.40 -7.48
C LEU A 218 -2.38 16.43 -6.95
N ASN A 219 -1.59 17.48 -7.18
CA ASN A 219 -0.20 17.47 -6.71
C ASN A 219 -0.09 17.50 -5.17
N ILE A 220 0.79 16.65 -4.63
CA ILE A 220 1.13 16.61 -3.20
C ILE A 220 2.51 17.24 -3.03
N PRO A 221 2.62 18.42 -2.38
CA PRO A 221 3.91 18.99 -2.00
C PRO A 221 4.74 18.00 -1.17
N ILE A 222 6.06 17.97 -1.37
CA ILE A 222 6.95 17.01 -0.69
C ILE A 222 6.78 17.04 0.83
N GLY A 223 6.77 18.23 1.44
CA GLY A 223 6.59 18.35 2.90
C GLY A 223 5.23 17.86 3.40
N GLU A 224 4.19 17.92 2.56
CA GLU A 224 2.87 17.39 2.90
C GLU A 224 2.82 15.87 2.75
N TYR A 225 3.47 15.32 1.73
CA TYR A 225 3.62 13.88 1.55
C TYR A 225 4.36 13.23 2.72
N GLU A 226 5.50 13.82 3.13
CA GLU A 226 6.27 13.32 4.28
C GLU A 226 5.47 13.39 5.59
N LEU A 227 4.66 14.46 5.78
CA LEU A 227 3.76 14.56 6.93
C LEU A 227 2.72 13.43 6.94
N LEU A 228 2.04 13.21 5.81
CA LEU A 228 1.01 12.18 5.69
C LEU A 228 1.60 10.77 5.85
N LYS A 229 2.83 10.54 5.38
CA LYS A 229 3.55 9.29 5.63
C LYS A 229 3.91 9.11 7.09
N ALA A 230 4.35 10.16 7.78
CA ALA A 230 4.59 10.11 9.22
C ALA A 230 3.29 9.83 10.00
N ALA A 231 2.17 10.41 9.56
CA ALA A 231 0.84 10.12 10.13
C ALA A 231 0.45 8.66 9.92
N LEU A 232 0.70 8.09 8.74
CA LEU A 232 0.43 6.68 8.43
C LEU A 232 1.31 5.74 9.28
N TYR A 233 2.61 6.06 9.39
CA TYR A 233 3.55 5.31 10.23
C TYR A 233 3.11 5.28 11.70
N ALA A 234 2.56 6.39 12.19
CA ALA A 234 2.02 6.48 13.54
C ALA A 234 0.67 5.78 13.71
N HIS A 235 -0.23 5.87 12.72
CA HIS A 235 -1.54 5.20 12.69
C HIS A 235 -1.39 3.69 12.87
N TRP A 236 -0.48 3.05 12.14
CA TRP A 236 -0.20 1.61 12.26
C TRP A 236 0.73 1.25 13.43
N ASP A 237 1.07 2.20 14.30
CA ASP A 237 1.97 2.02 15.45
C ASP A 237 3.31 1.34 15.10
N ARG A 238 3.84 1.59 13.89
CA ARG A 238 5.04 0.91 13.36
C ARG A 238 6.30 1.16 14.18
N ALA A 239 6.30 2.26 14.95
CA ALA A 239 7.36 2.59 15.89
C ALA A 239 7.48 1.59 17.05
N ASN A 240 6.37 0.95 17.42
CA ASN A 240 6.30 0.01 18.53
C ASN A 240 6.23 -1.44 18.05
N ASP A 241 5.77 -1.68 16.83
CA ASP A 241 5.75 -3.01 16.24
C ASP A 241 7.14 -3.45 15.75
N ARG A 242 7.67 -4.50 16.38
CA ARG A 242 9.00 -5.07 16.07
C ARG A 242 9.06 -5.75 14.70
N ILE A 243 7.93 -6.11 14.11
CA ILE A 243 7.87 -6.72 12.77
C ILE A 243 8.22 -5.67 11.71
N TYR A 244 8.05 -4.38 11.98
CA TYR A 244 8.23 -3.31 10.99
C TYR A 244 9.44 -2.40 11.26
N LYS A 245 10.27 -2.74 12.26
CA LYS A 245 11.54 -2.05 12.52
C LYS A 245 12.62 -2.54 11.57
N PRO A 246 13.27 -1.66 10.79
CA PRO A 246 14.37 -2.06 9.91
C PRO A 246 15.49 -2.75 10.71
N GLU A 247 15.96 -3.89 10.22
CA GLU A 247 17.11 -4.61 10.77
C GLU A 247 17.99 -5.05 9.61
N ILE A 248 19.31 -4.85 9.72
CA ILE A 248 20.26 -5.36 8.74
C ILE A 248 20.55 -6.82 9.11
N VAL A 249 20.06 -7.75 8.31
CA VAL A 249 20.43 -9.17 8.42
C VAL A 249 21.45 -9.54 7.35
N GLU A 250 22.28 -10.54 7.65
CA GLU A 250 23.40 -10.93 6.78
C GLU A 250 22.94 -11.34 5.38
N ASP A 251 21.81 -12.05 5.26
CA ASP A 251 21.28 -12.55 3.98
C ASP A 251 20.90 -11.42 3.01
N ILE A 252 20.57 -10.22 3.51
CA ILE A 252 20.23 -9.06 2.69
C ILE A 252 21.46 -8.55 1.90
N LYS A 253 22.70 -8.86 2.32
CA LYS A 253 23.91 -8.39 1.63
C LYS A 253 24.00 -8.83 0.16
N TYR A 254 23.41 -9.98 -0.17
CA TYR A 254 23.37 -10.50 -1.54
C TYR A 254 22.35 -9.76 -2.43
N ILE A 255 21.33 -9.16 -1.82
CA ILE A 255 20.26 -8.40 -2.50
C ILE A 255 20.72 -6.98 -2.82
N LEU A 256 21.48 -6.33 -1.91
CA LEU A 256 21.80 -4.90 -1.98
C LEU A 256 22.37 -4.42 -3.33
N PRO A 257 23.30 -5.13 -4.00
CA PRO A 257 23.85 -4.69 -5.28
C PRO A 257 22.80 -4.63 -6.40
N MET A 258 21.79 -5.50 -6.35
CA MET A 258 20.75 -5.64 -7.37
C MET A 258 19.46 -4.90 -7.01
N TRP A 259 19.25 -4.60 -5.72
CA TRP A 259 18.07 -3.90 -5.23
C TRP A 259 17.81 -2.60 -5.97
N ARG A 260 18.77 -1.67 -5.97
CA ARG A 260 18.59 -0.34 -6.55
C ARG A 260 18.22 -0.38 -8.03
N PRO A 261 18.95 -1.09 -8.93
CA PRO A 261 18.59 -1.11 -10.33
C PRO A 261 17.23 -1.76 -10.58
N ILE A 262 16.92 -2.91 -9.96
CA ILE A 262 15.64 -3.61 -10.19
C ILE A 262 14.46 -2.85 -9.57
N TRP A 263 14.63 -2.29 -8.37
CA TRP A 263 13.65 -1.40 -7.76
C TRP A 263 13.35 -0.18 -8.61
N ALA A 264 14.37 0.43 -9.22
CA ALA A 264 14.19 1.58 -10.11
C ALA A 264 13.42 1.19 -11.37
N VAL A 265 13.78 0.08 -11.99
CA VAL A 265 13.07 -0.48 -13.16
C VAL A 265 11.59 -0.61 -12.89
N HIS A 266 11.25 -1.29 -11.80
CA HIS A 266 9.87 -1.49 -11.37
C HIS A 266 9.15 -0.18 -11.11
N ARG A 267 9.76 0.72 -10.33
CA ARG A 267 9.18 2.04 -10.01
C ARG A 267 9.01 2.99 -11.20
N PHE A 268 9.78 2.78 -12.27
CA PHE A 268 9.72 3.60 -13.48
C PHE A 268 9.07 2.87 -14.65
N SER A 269 8.51 1.68 -14.41
CA SER A 269 7.88 0.81 -15.41
C SER A 269 8.78 0.59 -16.64
N TRP A 270 10.09 0.48 -16.42
CA TRP A 270 11.02 0.12 -17.48
C TRP A 270 10.91 -1.39 -17.70
N LYS A 271 10.62 -1.84 -18.92
CA LYS A 271 10.76 -3.27 -19.23
C LYS A 271 12.24 -3.60 -19.28
N THR A 272 12.75 -4.35 -18.31
CA THR A 272 14.18 -4.74 -18.34
C THR A 272 14.42 -6.24 -18.21
N VAL A 273 13.40 -7.05 -17.96
CA VAL A 273 13.55 -8.51 -17.90
C VAL A 273 12.59 -9.11 -18.93
N GLU A 274 13.10 -9.95 -19.82
CA GLU A 274 12.30 -10.60 -20.89
C GLU A 274 11.40 -11.73 -20.37
N ASP A 275 11.51 -12.11 -19.10
CA ASP A 275 10.69 -13.14 -18.46
C ASP A 275 10.40 -12.69 -17.01
N PRO A 276 9.23 -12.09 -16.76
CA PRO A 276 7.97 -12.83 -16.66
C PRO A 276 6.94 -12.41 -17.73
N LYS A 277 6.13 -13.37 -18.20
CA LYS A 277 5.10 -13.19 -19.24
C LYS A 277 4.12 -12.03 -18.97
N GLU A 278 3.97 -11.60 -17.72
CA GLU A 278 3.11 -10.48 -17.27
C GLU A 278 3.79 -9.72 -16.13
N GLU A 279 3.59 -8.41 -16.04
CA GLU A 279 4.18 -7.57 -14.98
C GLU A 279 3.28 -7.56 -13.73
N LEU A 280 3.82 -7.20 -12.55
CA LEU A 280 3.02 -7.07 -11.30
C LEU A 280 1.75 -6.22 -11.50
N TRP A 281 1.85 -5.16 -12.30
CA TRP A 281 0.75 -4.25 -12.62
C TRP A 281 -0.44 -4.93 -13.32
N ASP A 282 -0.20 -6.06 -13.97
CA ASP A 282 -1.22 -6.85 -14.66
C ASP A 282 -1.86 -7.90 -13.71
N ARG A 283 -1.33 -8.05 -12.49
CA ARG A 283 -1.64 -9.11 -11.50
C ARG A 283 -2.03 -8.56 -10.12
N ILE A 284 -2.70 -7.42 -10.12
CA ILE A 284 -3.30 -6.82 -8.93
C ILE A 284 -4.79 -7.14 -8.89
N PHE A 285 -5.24 -7.72 -7.79
CA PHE A 285 -6.61 -8.16 -7.59
C PHE A 285 -7.19 -7.55 -6.31
N TRP A 286 -8.48 -7.20 -6.33
CA TRP A 286 -9.22 -6.79 -5.14
C TRP A 286 -10.16 -7.91 -4.71
N ILE A 287 -10.04 -8.36 -3.47
CA ILE A 287 -10.87 -9.43 -2.91
C ILE A 287 -11.66 -8.92 -1.72
N THR A 288 -12.91 -9.35 -1.60
CA THR A 288 -13.61 -9.32 -0.33
C THR A 288 -13.47 -10.70 0.31
N GLU A 289 -13.46 -10.78 1.63
CA GLU A 289 -13.76 -12.07 2.26
C GLU A 289 -15.14 -12.51 1.74
N SER A 290 -15.21 -13.69 1.12
CA SER A 290 -16.48 -14.40 1.10
C SER A 290 -16.87 -14.60 2.55
N SER A 291 -18.13 -14.39 2.89
CA SER A 291 -18.71 -14.74 4.19
C SER A 291 -18.49 -16.23 4.49
N SER A 292 -17.31 -16.60 4.96
CA SER A 292 -16.94 -17.92 5.45
C SER A 292 -17.19 -17.99 6.95
N GLN A 293 -18.40 -17.63 7.34
CA GLN A 293 -18.98 -17.86 8.67
C GLN A 293 -20.44 -18.31 8.55
N GLU A 294 -20.70 -19.31 7.70
CA GLU A 294 -21.84 -20.23 7.89
C GLU A 294 -21.42 -21.61 7.37
N ALA A 295 -20.73 -22.36 8.22
CA ALA A 295 -20.67 -23.84 8.20
C ALA A 295 -20.27 -24.33 9.60
#